data_AF-A0A7K1BI79-F1
#
_entry.id   AF-A0A7K1BI79-F1
#
_cell.length_a   1.000
_cell.length_b   1.000
_cell.length_c   1.000
_cell.angle_alpha   90.00
_cell.angle_beta   90.00
_cell.angle_gamma   90.00
#
_symmetry.space_group_name_H-M   'P 1'
#
loop_
_entity.id
_entity.type
_entity.pdbx_description
1 polymer ?
#
loop_
_entity_poly.entity_id
_entity_poly.type
_entity_poly.pdbx_seq_one_letter_code
_entity_poly.pdbx_strand_id
1 'polypeptide(L)' 'MGACVCGYTTDPEKNCNGTHNVVKAVKADLIAKLEAGGYEDAASHLKEK' A
#
# COMPACT_ATOMS: atom_id res chain seq x y z
N MET A 1 -7.91 14.25 -15.85
CA MET A 1 -7.54 13.39 -14.71
C MET A 1 -8.19 12.04 -14.98
N GLY A 2 -7.43 11.09 -15.53
CA GLY A 2 -7.97 9.79 -15.99
C GLY A 2 -8.07 8.76 -14.86
N ALA A 3 -8.46 7.54 -15.23
CA ALA A 3 -8.56 6.41 -14.31
C ALA A 3 -7.28 6.24 -13.47
N CYS A 4 -7.42 6.00 -12.16
CA CYS A 4 -6.29 5.82 -11.26
C CYS A 4 -5.47 4.60 -11.71
N VAL A 5 -4.21 4.84 -12.04
CA VAL A 5 -3.24 3.76 -12.31
C VAL A 5 -2.79 3.04 -11.04
N CYS A 6 -3.18 3.55 -9.88
CA CYS A 6 -2.83 2.99 -8.59
C CYS A 6 -3.50 1.63 -8.30
N GLY A 7 -4.57 1.26 -9.01
CA GLY A 7 -5.28 -0.02 -8.82
C GLY A 7 -6.08 -0.13 -7.50
N TYR A 8 -5.85 0.75 -6.54
CA TYR A 8 -6.50 0.75 -5.22
C TYR A 8 -7.57 1.83 -5.06
N THR A 9 -7.99 2.52 -6.13
CA THR A 9 -9.05 3.53 -5.99
C THR A 9 -10.35 2.88 -5.54
N THR A 10 -10.98 3.48 -4.54
CA THR A 10 -12.33 3.11 -4.08
C THR A 10 -13.43 3.90 -4.79
N ASP A 11 -13.04 4.82 -5.68
CA ASP A 11 -13.98 5.58 -6.49
C ASP A 11 -14.63 4.66 -7.55
N PRO A 12 -15.97 4.61 -7.65
CA PRO A 12 -16.67 3.72 -8.57
C PRO A 12 -16.42 4.06 -10.05
N GLU A 13 -16.14 5.33 -10.35
CA GLU A 13 -15.75 5.80 -11.70
C GLU A 13 -14.25 5.59 -11.97
N LYS A 14 -13.55 4.93 -11.04
CA LYS A 14 -12.11 4.65 -11.05
C LYS A 14 -11.25 5.92 -11.10
N ASN A 15 -11.77 7.07 -10.69
CA ASN A 15 -11.00 8.30 -10.61
C ASN A 15 -9.96 8.24 -9.49
N CYS A 16 -8.91 9.04 -9.59
CA CYS A 16 -7.94 9.16 -8.49
C CYS A 16 -8.59 9.89 -7.31
N ASN A 17 -8.69 9.20 -6.17
CA ASN A 17 -9.20 9.75 -4.91
C ASN A 17 -8.14 9.72 -3.79
N GLY A 18 -6.87 9.53 -4.13
CA GLY A 18 -5.77 9.54 -3.17
C GLY A 18 -5.55 8.25 -2.37
N THR A 19 -6.30 7.16 -2.64
CA THR A 19 -6.18 5.89 -1.90
C THR A 19 -4.76 5.30 -1.90
N HIS A 20 -3.93 5.62 -2.91
CA HIS A 20 -2.52 5.22 -2.93
C HIS A 20 -1.70 5.75 -1.73
N ASN A 21 -2.08 6.91 -1.16
CA ASN A 21 -1.41 7.44 0.04
C ASN A 21 -1.75 6.61 1.28
N VAL A 22 -3.00 6.18 1.40
CA VAL A 22 -3.45 5.30 2.48
C VAL A 22 -2.75 3.95 2.36
N VAL A 23 -2.71 3.36 1.16
CA VAL A 23 -2.01 2.08 0.92
C VAL A 23 -0.53 2.19 1.26
N LYS A 24 0.15 3.29 0.89
CA LYS A 24 1.55 3.53 1.29
C LYS A 24 1.72 3.59 2.81
N ALA A 25 0.86 4.32 3.51
CA ALA A 25 0.93 4.44 4.97
C ALA A 25 0.69 3.10 5.69
N VAL A 26 -0.33 2.35 5.24
CA VAL A 26 -0.64 1.02 5.78
C VAL A 26 0.51 0.05 5.52
N LYS A 27 1.11 0.10 4.32
CA LYS A 27 2.24 -0.75 3.97
C LYS A 27 3.46 -0.49 4.86
N ALA A 28 3.74 0.77 5.17
CA ALA A 28 4.81 1.14 6.09
C ALA A 28 4.53 0.65 7.53
N ASP A 29 3.28 0.79 8.02
CA ASP A 29 2.87 0.25 9.32
C ASP A 29 3.01 -1.28 9.40
N LEU A 30 2.59 -1.99 8.34
CA LEU A 30 2.74 -3.44 8.25
C LEU A 30 4.20 -3.88 8.27
N ILE A 31 5.07 -3.21 7.50
CA ILE A 31 6.50 -3.51 7.49
C ILE A 31 7.08 -3.35 8.90
N ALA A 32 6.82 -2.23 9.58
CA ALA A 32 7.31 -1.99 10.93
C ALA A 32 6.83 -3.05 11.93
N LYS A 33 5.57 -3.49 11.82
CA LYS A 33 5.01 -4.58 12.64
C LYS A 33 5.64 -5.93 12.34
N LEU A 34 5.89 -6.23 11.07
CA LEU A 34 6.50 -7.48 10.65
C LEU A 34 7.96 -7.56 11.11
N GLU A 35 8.71 -6.47 11.00
CA GLU A 35 10.07 -6.36 11.54
C GLU A 35 10.07 -6.50 13.06
N ALA A 36 9.15 -5.85 13.76
CA ALA A 36 9.01 -5.99 15.23
C ALA A 36 8.60 -7.41 15.66
N GLY A 37 7.87 -8.14 14.82
CA GLY A 37 7.45 -9.52 15.05
C GLY A 37 8.47 -10.58 14.64
N GLY A 38 9.61 -10.19 14.07
CA GLY A 38 10.64 -11.12 13.57
C GLY A 38 10.33 -11.76 12.21
N TYR A 39 9.38 -11.21 11.44
CA TYR A 39 9.01 -11.67 10.10
C TYR A 39 9.75 -10.89 9.01
N GLU A 40 11.08 -10.97 9.01
CA GLU A 40 11.95 -10.21 8.11
C GLU A 40 11.73 -10.54 6.62
N ASP A 41 11.42 -11.79 6.29
CA ASP A 41 11.08 -12.23 4.93
C ASP A 41 9.80 -11.56 4.40
N ALA A 42 8.75 -11.55 5.22
CA ALA A 42 7.49 -10.90 4.87
C ALA A 42 7.63 -9.38 4.76
N ALA A 43 8.39 -8.74 5.66
CA ALA A 43 8.72 -7.33 5.59
C ALA A 43 9.49 -6.98 4.31
N SER A 44 10.44 -7.83 3.90
CA SER A 44 11.23 -7.65 2.67
C SER A 44 10.36 -7.80 1.43
N HIS A 45 9.48 -8.80 1.39
CA HIS A 45 8.52 -8.97 0.29
C HIS A 45 7.62 -7.73 0.09
N LEU A 46 7.24 -7.07 1.18
CA LEU A 46 6.48 -5.83 1.11
C LEU A 46 7.35 -4.67 0.61
N LYS A 47 8.62 -4.55 0.99
CA LYS A 47 9.53 -3.49 0.51
C LYS A 47 9.81 -3.55 -1.00
N GLU A 48 9.82 -4.74 -1.59
CA GLU A 48 10.12 -4.94 -3.02
C GLU A 48 8.93 -4.68 -3.98
N LYS A 49 7.69 -4.69 -3.46
CA LYS A 49 6.46 -4.40 -4.24
C LYS A 49 6.05 -2.93 -4.18
#